data_AF-A0A699TX20-F1
#
_entry.id   AF-A0A699TX20-F1
#
_cell.length_a   1.000
_cell.length_b   1.000
_cell.length_c   1.000
_cell.angle_alpha   90.00
_cell.angle_beta   90.00
_cell.angle_gamma   90.00
#
_symmetry.space_group_name_H-M   'P 1'
#
loop_
_entity.id
_entity.type
_entity.pdbx_description
1 polymer ?
#
loop_
_entity_poly.entity_id
_entity_poly.type
_entity_poly.pdbx_seq_one_letter_code
_entity_poly.pdbx_strand_id
1 'polypeptide(L)'
;MVFTVTKCTEANKVVFAAATFQDRALTWWNSQVATSGIKVVTRKTWAEMKVMMTEEFCTPEEIQRMESDLWNIRVKEMDISTYTT
;
A
#
# COMPACT_ATOMS: atom_id res chain seq x y z
N MET A 1 11.36 1.36 8.42
CA MET A 1 11.69 0.90 9.79
C MET A 1 11.72 -0.62 9.89
N VAL A 2 10.66 -1.36 9.51
CA VAL A 2 10.61 -2.83 9.68
C VAL A 2 11.78 -3.59 9.02
N PHE A 3 12.10 -3.34 7.75
CA PHE A 3 13.23 -4.00 7.08
C PHE A 3 14.58 -3.70 7.70
N THR A 4 14.76 -2.48 8.22
CA THR A 4 15.99 -2.06 8.90
C THR A 4 16.13 -2.79 10.24
N VAL A 5 15.04 -2.87 11.01
CA VAL A 5 15.01 -3.54 12.33
C VAL A 5 15.27 -5.04 12.19
N THR A 6 14.67 -5.69 11.17
CA THR A 6 14.86 -7.13 10.92
C THR A 6 16.13 -7.46 10.16
N LYS A 7 16.94 -6.45 9.78
CA LYS A 7 18.12 -6.59 8.91
C LYS A 7 17.79 -7.36 7.62
N CYS A 8 16.61 -7.12 7.07
CA CYS A 8 16.12 -7.78 5.87
C CYS A 8 16.96 -7.37 4.65
N THR A 9 17.54 -8.36 3.97
CA THR A 9 18.31 -8.14 2.74
C THR A 9 17.38 -7.75 1.60
N GLU A 10 17.90 -7.02 0.58
CA GLU A 10 17.09 -6.64 -0.59
C GLU A 10 16.41 -7.84 -1.25
N ALA A 11 17.10 -8.98 -1.35
CA ALA A 11 16.57 -10.21 -1.94
C ALA A 11 15.38 -10.79 -1.18
N ASN A 12 15.25 -10.49 0.13
CA ASN A 12 14.21 -11.06 0.98
C ASN A 12 13.03 -10.10 1.20
N LYS A 13 13.13 -8.84 0.81
CA LYS A 13 12.08 -7.83 1.09
C LYS A 13 10.72 -8.18 0.49
N VAL A 14 10.71 -8.69 -0.75
CA VAL A 14 9.45 -9.07 -1.42
C VAL A 14 8.78 -10.22 -0.69
N VAL A 15 9.53 -11.28 -0.37
CA VAL A 15 9.02 -12.43 0.37
C VAL A 15 8.54 -12.02 1.76
N PHE A 16 9.32 -11.18 2.45
CA PHE A 16 8.95 -10.67 3.77
C PHE A 16 7.66 -9.84 3.71
N ALA A 17 7.54 -8.90 2.78
CA ALA A 17 6.33 -8.10 2.63
C ALA A 17 5.12 -8.97 2.28
N ALA A 18 5.29 -9.92 1.35
CA ALA A 18 4.25 -10.86 0.97
C ALA A 18 3.73 -11.68 2.16
N ALA A 19 4.62 -12.09 3.07
CA ALA A 19 4.24 -12.81 4.29
C ALA A 19 3.42 -11.96 5.28
N THR A 20 3.41 -10.62 5.13
CA THR A 20 2.63 -9.71 5.97
C THR A 20 1.28 -9.34 5.36
N PHE A 21 0.98 -9.77 4.13
CA PHE A 21 -0.29 -9.43 3.49
C PHE A 21 -1.47 -10.13 4.13
N GLN A 22 -2.58 -9.40 4.22
CA GLN A 22 -3.85 -9.83 4.78
C GLN A 22 -4.99 -9.45 3.84
N ASP A 23 -6.14 -10.11 3.97
CA ASP A 23 -7.39 -9.80 3.28
C ASP A 23 -7.25 -9.53 1.77
N ARG A 24 -7.63 -8.32 1.32
CA ARG A 24 -7.56 -7.87 -0.07
C ARG A 24 -6.14 -7.97 -0.62
N ALA A 25 -5.14 -7.60 0.17
CA ALA A 25 -3.74 -7.67 -0.25
C ALA A 25 -3.24 -9.11 -0.42
N LEU A 26 -3.65 -10.01 0.46
CA LEU A 26 -3.31 -11.43 0.33
C LEU A 26 -3.97 -12.05 -0.91
N THR A 27 -5.24 -11.71 -1.16
CA THR A 27 -5.98 -12.17 -2.34
C THR A 27 -5.32 -11.69 -3.63
N TRP A 28 -4.95 -10.41 -3.69
CA TRP A 28 -4.20 -9.85 -4.81
C TRP A 28 -2.86 -10.56 -5.03
N TRP A 29 -2.07 -10.75 -3.97
CA TRP A 29 -0.78 -11.43 -4.08
C TRP A 29 -0.91 -12.87 -4.59
N ASN A 30 -1.92 -13.61 -4.14
CA ASN A 30 -2.21 -14.95 -4.64
C ASN A 30 -2.54 -14.94 -6.13
N SER A 31 -3.26 -13.93 -6.64
CA SER A 31 -3.51 -13.76 -8.07
C SER A 31 -2.24 -13.47 -8.86
N GLN A 32 -1.31 -12.67 -8.32
CA GLN A 32 0.00 -12.44 -8.92
C GLN A 32 0.83 -13.74 -9.01
N VAL A 33 0.83 -14.52 -7.92
CA VAL A 33 1.47 -15.84 -7.86
C VAL A 33 0.83 -16.81 -8.86
N ALA A 34 -0.49 -16.83 -8.99
CA ALA A 34 -1.20 -17.69 -9.93
C ALA A 34 -0.88 -17.32 -11.39
N THR A 35 -0.77 -16.02 -11.69
CA THR A 35 -0.54 -15.52 -13.05
C THR A 35 0.90 -15.69 -13.51
N SER A 36 1.86 -15.34 -12.65
CA SER A 36 3.29 -15.28 -13.02
C SER A 36 4.13 -16.41 -12.42
N GLY A 37 3.61 -17.14 -11.44
CA GLY A 37 4.33 -18.16 -10.69
C GLY A 37 5.16 -17.60 -9.53
N ILE A 38 5.17 -18.31 -8.40
CA ILE A 38 5.81 -17.86 -7.16
C ILE A 38 7.28 -17.47 -7.35
N LYS A 39 8.05 -18.28 -8.08
CA LYS A 39 9.49 -18.03 -8.32
C LYS A 39 9.75 -16.73 -9.07
N VAL A 40 8.85 -16.34 -9.97
CA VAL A 40 8.99 -15.12 -10.77
C VAL A 40 8.68 -13.92 -9.89
N VAL A 41 7.53 -13.93 -9.20
CA VAL A 41 7.11 -12.78 -8.38
C VAL A 41 8.03 -12.56 -7.17
N THR A 42 8.57 -13.62 -6.56
CA THR A 42 9.52 -13.46 -5.43
C THR A 42 10.91 -13.01 -5.87
N ARG A 43 11.27 -13.15 -7.16
CA ARG A 43 12.55 -12.67 -7.71
C ARG A 43 12.51 -11.19 -8.10
N LYS A 44 11.32 -10.58 -8.15
CA LYS A 44 11.19 -9.14 -8.39
C LYS A 44 11.97 -8.37 -7.33
N THR A 45 12.51 -7.24 -7.74
CA THR A 45 13.15 -6.30 -6.83
C THR A 45 12.11 -5.63 -5.94
N TRP A 46 12.56 -5.09 -4.81
CA TRP A 46 11.69 -4.29 -3.94
C TRP A 46 11.13 -3.04 -4.66
N ALA A 47 11.86 -2.49 -5.62
CA ALA A 47 11.38 -1.35 -6.42
C ALA A 47 10.18 -1.74 -7.29
N GLU A 48 10.27 -2.86 -8.01
CA GLU A 48 9.15 -3.38 -8.81
C GLU A 48 7.94 -3.74 -7.94
N MET A 49 8.18 -4.34 -6.76
CA MET A 49 7.10 -4.65 -5.82
C MET A 49 6.31 -3.40 -5.41
N LYS A 50 7.01 -2.30 -5.10
CA LYS A 50 6.35 -1.03 -4.77
C LYS A 50 5.52 -0.51 -5.93
N VAL A 51 6.02 -0.59 -7.16
CA VAL A 51 5.27 -0.13 -8.35
C VAL A 51 3.97 -0.93 -8.49
N MET A 52 4.05 -2.26 -8.45
CA MET A 52 2.86 -3.12 -8.55
C MET A 52 1.84 -2.84 -7.43
N MET A 53 2.31 -2.59 -6.20
CA MET A 53 1.43 -2.24 -5.09
C MET A 53 0.76 -0.88 -5.28
N THR A 54 1.50 0.13 -5.75
CA THR A 54 0.95 1.46 -6.04
C THR A 54 -0.10 1.38 -7.15
N GLU A 55 0.14 0.61 -8.21
CA GLU A 55 -0.81 0.44 -9.30
C GLU A 55 -2.12 -0.22 -8.84
N GLU A 56 -2.06 -1.18 -7.90
CA GLU A 56 -3.24 -1.87 -7.38
C GLU A 56 -4.02 -1.08 -6.32
N PHE A 57 -3.31 -0.40 -5.40
CA PHE A 57 -3.88 0.16 -4.17
C PHE A 57 -3.79 1.69 -4.06
N CYS A 58 -3.19 2.35 -5.04
CA CYS A 58 -3.12 3.81 -5.10
C CYS A 58 -3.65 4.29 -6.44
N THR A 59 -4.84 3.78 -6.79
CA THR A 59 -5.55 4.21 -7.99
C THR A 59 -5.86 5.71 -7.92
N PRO A 60 -5.89 6.43 -9.06
CA PRO A 60 -6.29 7.84 -9.08
C PRO A 60 -7.62 8.11 -8.36
N GLU A 61 -8.55 7.16 -8.44
CA GLU A 61 -9.85 7.21 -7.78
C GLU A 61 -9.71 7.12 -6.24
N GLU A 62 -8.89 6.21 -5.72
CA GLU A 62 -8.60 6.13 -4.29
C GLU A 62 -7.88 7.40 -3.79
N ILE A 63 -6.94 7.94 -4.58
CA ILE A 63 -6.26 9.20 -4.26
C ILE A 63 -7.24 10.37 -4.23
N GLN A 64 -8.06 10.55 -5.26
CA GLN A 64 -9.06 11.61 -5.31
C GLN A 64 -10.08 11.51 -4.17
N ARG A 65 -10.50 10.29 -3.83
CA ARG A 65 -11.39 10.06 -2.70
C ARG A 65 -10.71 10.50 -1.39
N MET A 66 -9.45 10.13 -1.17
CA MET A 66 -8.70 10.55 0.01
C MET A 66 -8.54 12.09 0.06
N GLU A 67 -8.23 12.74 -1.06
CA GLU A 67 -8.16 14.21 -1.15
C GLU A 67 -9.51 14.87 -0.82
N SER A 68 -10.61 14.31 -1.33
CA SER A 68 -11.96 14.79 -1.05
C SER A 68 -12.33 14.62 0.43
N ASP A 69 -12.05 13.46 1.02
CA ASP A 69 -12.29 13.19 2.44
C ASP A 69 -11.48 14.16 3.32
N LEU A 70 -10.21 14.41 2.98
CA LEU A 70 -9.36 15.39 3.67
C LEU A 70 -9.91 16.81 3.56
N TRP A 71 -10.38 17.21 2.37
CA TRP A 71 -11.00 18.51 2.17
C TRP A 71 -12.26 18.66 3.03
N ASN A 72 -13.13 17.66 3.04
CA ASN A 72 -14.35 17.65 3.85
C ASN A 72 -14.07 17.76 5.35
N ILE A 73 -13.00 17.10 5.84
CA ILE A 73 -12.57 17.21 7.23
C ILE A 73 -12.12 18.64 7.55
N ARG A 74 -11.26 19.24 6.71
CA ARG A 74 -10.80 20.63 6.92
C ARG A 74 -11.95 21.63 6.94
N VAL A 75 -12.91 21.50 6.03
CA VAL A 75 -14.07 22.38 5.98
C VAL A 75 -14.89 22.28 7.27
N LYS A 76 -15.13 21.07 7.78
CA LYS A 76 -15.84 20.87 9.05
C LYS A 76 -15.10 21.44 10.26
N GLU A 77 -13.78 21.31 10.32
CA GLU A 77 -12.97 21.91 11.39
C GLU A 77 -13.03 23.45 11.39
N MET A 78 -12.98 24.05 10.19
CA MET A 78 -13.14 25.51 10.05
C MET A 78 -14.52 25.97 10.50
N ASP A 79 -15.58 25.26 10.14
CA ASP A 79 -16.95 25.56 10.56
C ASP A 79 -17.13 25.43 12.09
N ILE A 80 -16.52 24.44 12.75
CA ILE A 80 -16.59 24.33 14.21
C ILE A 80 -15.87 25.51 14.90
N SER A 81 -14.71 25.91 14.36
CA SER A 81 -13.91 27.00 14.94
C SER A 81 -14.59 28.37 14.95
N THR A 82 -15.59 28.60 14.08
CA THR A 82 -16.33 29.87 14.04
C THR A 82 -17.39 29.98 15.15
N TYR A 83 -17.80 28.87 15.79
CA TYR A 83 -18.82 28.88 16.85
C TYR A 83 -18.24 28.82 18.27
N THR A 84 -16.95 28.48 18.43
CA THR A 84 -16.25 28.51 19.73
C THR A 84 -15.35 29.73 19.82
N THR A 85 -15.92 30.86 20.27
CA THR A 85 -15.18 32.05 20.77
C THR A 85 -15.04 31.97 22.29
#